data_AF-A0AB39HNE9-F1
#
_entry.id   AF-A0AB39HNE9-F1
#
_cell.length_a   1.000
_cell.length_b   1.000
_cell.length_c   1.000
_cell.angle_alpha   90.00
_cell.angle_beta   90.00
_cell.angle_gamma   90.00
#
_symmetry.space_group_name_H-M   'P 1'
#
loop_
_entity.id
_entity.type
_entity.pdbx_description
1 polymer ?
#
loop_
_entity_poly.entity_id
_entity_poly.type
_entity_poly.pdbx_seq_one_letter_code
_entity_poly.pdbx_strand_id
1 'polypeptide(L)' 'MKMKCGAKCFIVTLEKDGVTKHDRVTARTTATARKIIRRTYGNVIEIISVRAET' A
#
# COMPACT_ATOMS: atom_id res chain seq x y z
N MET A 1 21.00 -3.12 4.74
CA MET A 1 19.67 -3.37 4.13
C MET A 1 19.72 -2.90 2.68
N LYS A 2 19.93 -3.80 1.71
CA LYS A 2 20.07 -3.41 0.29
C LYS A 2 18.72 -2.85 -0.19
N MET A 3 18.63 -1.52 -0.33
CA MET A 3 17.61 -0.89 -1.15
C MET A 3 17.70 -1.55 -2.52
N LYS A 4 16.69 -2.36 -2.86
CA LYS A 4 16.56 -2.91 -4.20
C LYS A 4 16.24 -1.71 -5.09
N CYS A 5 17.20 -1.29 -5.93
CA CYS A 5 17.03 -0.17 -6.86
C CYS A 5 15.63 -0.21 -7.52
N GLY A 6 14.92 0.93 -7.49
CA GLY A 6 13.58 1.07 -8.10
C GLY A 6 12.38 0.87 -7.17
N ALA A 7 12.56 0.67 -5.87
CA ALA A 7 11.46 0.71 -4.92
C ALA A 7 11.10 2.18 -4.58
N LYS A 8 9.82 2.55 -4.70
CA LYS A 8 9.24 3.83 -4.30
C LYS A 8 8.35 3.64 -3.07
N CYS A 9 8.16 4.69 -2.30
CA CYS A 9 7.12 4.72 -1.27
C CYS A 9 5.76 4.98 -1.95
N PHE A 10 4.76 4.20 -1.56
CA PHE A 10 3.38 4.39 -1.97
C PHE A 10 2.53 4.64 -0.74
N ILE A 11 1.61 5.58 -0.84
CA ILE A 11 0.56 5.81 0.15
C ILE A 11 -0.69 5.08 -0.33
N VAL A 12 -1.16 4.14 0.49
CA VAL A 12 -2.38 3.39 0.26
C VAL A 12 -3.44 3.88 1.23
N THR A 13 -4.54 4.40 0.69
CA THR A 13 -5.73 4.73 1.45
C THR A 13 -6.62 3.50 1.48
N LEU A 14 -6.97 3.05 2.67
CA LEU A 14 -7.80 1.88 2.91
C LEU A 14 -8.87 2.19 3.95
N GLU A 15 -10.03 1.57 3.82
CA GLU A 15 -11.07 1.61 4.84
C GLU A 15 -11.04 0.32 5.64
N LYS A 16 -11.02 0.46 6.96
CA LYS A 16 -11.12 -0.65 7.89
C LYS A 16 -12.07 -0.28 9.01
N ASP A 17 -13.10 -1.09 9.22
CA ASP A 17 -14.11 -0.91 10.27
C ASP A 17 -14.78 0.47 10.22
N GLY A 18 -15.04 0.98 9.00
CA GLY A 18 -15.62 2.32 8.76
C GLY A 18 -14.66 3.49 9.00
N VAL A 19 -13.37 3.22 9.23
CA VAL A 19 -12.34 4.23 9.43
C VAL A 19 -11.36 4.22 8.27
N THR A 20 -11.22 5.38 7.61
CA THR A 20 -10.19 5.60 6.60
C THR A 20 -8.81 5.69 7.25
N LYS A 21 -7.89 4.85 6.77
CA LYS A 21 -6.47 4.85 7.16
C LYS A 21 -5.58 5.05 5.95
N HIS A 22 -4.40 5.60 6.21
CA HIS A 22 -3.35 5.78 5.21
C HIS A 22 -2.11 5.02 5.64
N ASP A 23 -1.72 4.05 4.82
CA ASP A 23 -0.56 3.21 5.06
C ASP A 23 0.54 3.46 4.02
N ARG A 24 1.77 3.55 4.50
CA ARG A 24 2.95 3.68 3.65
C ARG A 24 3.54 2.31 3.37
N VAL A 25 3.68 1.96 2.09
CA VAL A 25 4.29 0.70 1.66
C VAL A 25 5.36 0.95 0.62
N THR A 26 6.51 0.31 0.81
CA THR A 26 7.60 0.33 -0.16
C THR A 26 7.34 -0.72 -1.23
N ALA A 27 7.15 -0.29 -2.48
CA ALA A 27 6.83 -1.17 -3.60
C ALA A 27 7.48 -0.66 -4.90
N ARG A 28 7.47 -1.47 -5.97
CA ARG A 28 7.96 -1.04 -7.29
C ARG A 28 6.86 -0.43 -8.15
N THR A 29 5.62 -0.82 -7.90
CA THR A 29 4.44 -0.47 -8.69
C THR A 29 3.22 -0.37 -7.77
N THR A 30 2.17 0.32 -8.22
CA THR A 30 0.88 0.36 -7.50
C THR A 30 0.28 -1.04 -7.31
N ALA A 31 0.45 -1.94 -8.29
CA ALA A 31 -0.01 -3.33 -8.19
C ALA A 31 0.68 -4.10 -7.06
N THR A 32 2.01 -3.97 -6.96
CA THR A 32 2.78 -4.58 -5.86
C THR A 32 2.45 -3.95 -4.50
N ALA A 33 2.19 -2.64 -4.44
CA ALA A 33 1.71 -1.98 -3.22
C ALA A 33 0.35 -2.55 -2.76
N ARG A 34 -0.62 -2.71 -3.67
CA ARG A 34 -1.91 -3.34 -3.36
C ARG A 34 -1.76 -4.77 -2.85
N LYS A 35 -0.85 -5.55 -3.45
CA LYS A 35 -0.58 -6.94 -3.03
C LYS A 35 0.03 -7.00 -1.63
N ILE A 36 0.92 -6.07 -1.28
CA ILE A 36 1.49 -5.97 0.06
C ILE A 36 0.39 -5.67 1.07
N ILE A 37 -0.45 -4.65 0.80
CA ILE A 37 -1.56 -4.28 1.70
C ILE A 37 -2.55 -5.44 1.90
N ARG A 38 -2.96 -6.11 0.82
CA ARG A 38 -3.82 -7.31 0.93
C ARG A 38 -3.18 -8.45 1.72
N ARG A 39 -1.85 -8.61 1.65
CA ARG A 39 -1.13 -9.60 2.47
C ARG A 39 -1.08 -9.18 3.95
N THR A 40 -0.96 -7.90 4.24
CA THR A 40 -0.86 -7.36 5.60
C THR A 40 -2.20 -7.41 6.35
N TYR A 41 -3.29 -7.03 5.69
CA TYR A 41 -4.60 -6.87 6.32
C TYR A 41 -5.63 -7.92 5.89
N GLY A 42 -5.30 -8.77 4.92
CA GLY A 42 -6.21 -9.75 4.34
C GLY A 42 -7.13 -9.16 3.25
N ASN A 43 -8.09 -9.98 2.79
CA ASN A 43 -9.06 -9.60 1.76
C ASN A 43 -10.24 -8.75 2.29
N VAL A 44 -10.26 -8.44 3.59
CA VAL A 44 -11.40 -7.81 4.28
C VAL A 44 -11.38 -6.28 4.15
N ILE A 45 -10.22 -5.70 3.90
CA ILE A 45 -10.03 -4.26 3.70
C ILE A 45 -10.38 -3.81 2.28
N GLU A 46 -11.08 -2.69 2.21
CA GLU A 46 -11.32 -1.97 0.97
C GLU A 46 -10.16 -1.01 0.69
N ILE A 47 -9.53 -1.15 -0.48
CA ILE A 47 -8.46 -0.24 -0.92
C ILE A 47 -9.09 0.85 -1.77
N ILE A 48 -9.22 2.05 -1.19
CA ILE A 48 -9.80 3.23 -1.83
C ILE A 48 -8.85 3.79 -2.89
N SER A 49 -7.57 4.00 -2.54
CA SER A 49 -6.60 4.60 -3.47
C SER A 49 -5.17 4.17 -3.20
N VAL A 50 -4.35 4.18 -4.24
CA VAL A 50 -2.91 3.93 -4.15
C VAL A 50 -2.19 4.98 -4.99
N ARG A 51 -1.34 5.77 -4.36
CA ARG A 51 -0.54 6.80 -5.03
C ARG A 51 0.94 6.68 -4.66
N ALA A 52 1.83 6.99 -5.59
CA ALA A 52 3.23 7.13 -5.25
C ALA A 52 3.40 8.36 -4.35
N GLU A 53 4.24 8.22 -3.33
CA GLU A 53 4.75 9.36 -2.57
C GLU A 53 5.85 9.98 -3.45
N THR A 54 5.47 11.07 -4.14
CA THR A 54 6.37 11.91 -4.94
C THR A 54 7.21 12.81 -4.08
#